data_AF-A0AAW9BVM0-F1
#
_entry.id   AF-A0AAW9BVM0-F1
#
_cell.length_a   1.000
_cell.length_b   1.000
_cell.length_c   1.000
_cell.angle_alpha   90.00
_cell.angle_beta   90.00
_cell.angle_gamma   90.00
#
_symmetry.space_group_name_H-M   'P 1'
#
loop_
_entity.id
_entity.type
_entity.pdbx_description
1 polymer ?
#
loop_
_entity_poly.entity_id
_entity_poly.type
_entity_poly.pdbx_seq_one_letter_code
_entity_poly.pdbx_strand_id
1 'polypeptide(L)'
;VVMMAGAFQSLLGTLKMGKYVPLMPYSVISGFMSGIGVILIILQLSPLLGHAAPTGGVLGTLSALPETISNLKFNELFLGLLTLGILFFFPKKYRKYVPAQLVALVAVTLLSVMLFDTEDIRRIGEIPAGLPSLVAPHIDPDMFVEMVIDALVLGTLGCIDTLLTAVIGDSLTRKEHDSDKELRGQ
;
A
#
# COMPACT_ATOMS: atom_id res chain seq x y z
N VAL A 1 7.54 -4.32 14.95
CA VAL A 1 6.46 -5.12 14.33
C VAL A 1 6.92 -5.83 13.06
N VAL A 2 7.30 -5.13 11.98
CA VAL A 2 7.65 -5.76 10.68
C VAL A 2 8.72 -6.85 10.79
N MET A 3 9.82 -6.61 11.50
CA MET A 3 10.85 -7.65 11.68
C MET A 3 10.35 -8.88 12.46
N MET A 4 9.42 -8.70 13.40
CA MET A 4 8.80 -9.83 14.12
C MET A 4 7.82 -10.58 13.22
N ALA A 5 7.11 -9.87 12.33
CA ALA A 5 6.25 -10.49 11.33
C ALA A 5 7.06 -11.37 10.37
N GLY A 6 8.21 -10.88 9.87
CA GLY A 6 9.13 -11.67 9.04
C GLY A 6 9.73 -12.86 9.79
N ALA A 7 10.14 -12.67 11.05
CA ALA A 7 10.59 -13.79 11.89
C ALA A 7 9.49 -14.86 12.08
N PHE A 8 8.24 -14.43 12.25
CA PHE A 8 7.09 -15.32 12.33
C PHE A 8 6.82 -16.05 11.01
N GLN A 9 6.90 -15.36 9.86
CA GLN A 9 6.75 -15.97 8.52
C GLN A 9 7.82 -17.04 8.27
N SER A 10 9.08 -16.71 8.54
CA SER A 10 10.19 -17.66 8.47
C SER A 10 9.97 -18.85 9.40
N LEU A 11 9.48 -18.63 10.63
CA LEU A 11 9.14 -19.71 11.56
C LEU A 11 8.06 -20.62 10.98
N LEU A 12 6.96 -20.09 10.45
CA LEU A 12 5.90 -20.88 9.80
C LEU A 12 6.43 -21.72 8.64
N GLY A 13 7.30 -21.15 7.80
CA GLY A 13 7.93 -21.88 6.71
C GLY A 13 8.87 -23.00 7.20
N THR A 14 9.62 -22.78 8.28
CA THR A 14 10.45 -23.85 8.89
C THR A 14 9.62 -24.96 9.53
N LEU A 15 8.44 -24.64 10.08
CA LEU A 15 7.49 -25.59 10.67
C LEU A 15 6.64 -26.33 9.63
N LYS A 16 6.86 -26.07 8.33
CA LYS A 16 6.11 -26.66 7.21
C LYS A 16 4.62 -26.36 7.24
N MET A 17 4.27 -25.15 7.67
CA MET A 17 2.89 -24.68 7.76
C MET A 17 2.39 -23.97 6.49
N GLY A 18 3.25 -23.78 5.47
CA GLY A 18 2.90 -23.06 4.25
C GLY A 18 1.76 -23.70 3.47
N LYS A 19 1.65 -25.03 3.48
CA LYS A 19 0.56 -25.77 2.81
C LYS A 19 -0.85 -25.49 3.35
N TYR A 20 -0.98 -24.93 4.56
CA TYR A 20 -2.29 -24.67 5.18
C TYR A 20 -2.86 -23.29 4.83
N VAL A 21 -1.99 -22.32 4.50
CA VAL A 21 -2.40 -20.95 4.22
C VAL A 21 -3.26 -20.81 2.94
N PRO A 22 -3.00 -21.55 1.85
CA PRO A 22 -3.86 -21.53 0.65
C PRO A 22 -5.26 -22.13 0.84
N LEU A 23 -5.55 -22.78 1.99
CA LEU A 23 -6.87 -23.37 2.27
C LEU A 23 -7.92 -22.33 2.64
N MET A 24 -7.59 -21.05 2.67
CA MET A 24 -8.55 -20.00 2.99
C MET A 24 -9.62 -19.85 1.90
N PRO A 25 -10.91 -19.71 2.27
CA PRO A 25 -11.97 -19.51 1.31
C PRO A 25 -11.78 -18.23 0.48
N TYR A 26 -12.07 -18.30 -0.82
CA TYR A 26 -12.04 -17.15 -1.72
C TYR A 26 -12.89 -15.97 -1.20
N SER A 27 -14.02 -16.24 -0.56
CA SER A 27 -14.89 -15.21 0.03
C SER A 27 -14.18 -14.34 1.08
N VAL A 28 -13.28 -14.92 1.87
CA VAL A 28 -12.51 -14.19 2.90
C VAL A 28 -11.49 -13.27 2.24
N ILE A 29 -10.75 -13.80 1.26
CA ILE A 29 -9.72 -13.06 0.53
C ILE A 29 -10.36 -11.89 -0.22
N SER A 30 -11.44 -12.15 -0.97
CA SER A 30 -12.17 -11.13 -1.72
C SER A 30 -12.73 -10.05 -0.80
N GLY A 31 -13.31 -10.42 0.35
CA GLY A 31 -13.82 -9.47 1.33
C GLY A 31 -12.72 -8.61 1.93
N PHE A 32 -11.60 -9.23 2.29
CA PHE A 32 -10.43 -8.56 2.85
C PHE A 32 -9.81 -7.56 1.87
N MET A 33 -9.52 -7.97 0.62
CA MET A 33 -8.96 -7.08 -0.41
C MET A 33 -9.91 -5.92 -0.74
N SER A 34 -11.21 -6.18 -0.81
CA SER A 34 -12.22 -5.13 -1.01
C SER A 34 -12.24 -4.14 0.17
N GLY A 35 -12.12 -4.65 1.40
CA GLY A 35 -12.02 -3.84 2.61
C GLY A 35 -10.81 -2.91 2.59
N ILE A 36 -9.62 -3.43 2.27
CA ILE A 36 -8.42 -2.58 2.08
C ILE A 36 -8.66 -1.53 1.00
N GLY A 37 -9.27 -1.93 -0.13
CA GLY A 37 -9.58 -0.99 -1.21
C GLY A 37 -10.43 0.19 -0.75
N VAL A 38 -11.49 -0.08 0.03
CA VAL A 38 -12.34 0.97 0.62
C VAL A 38 -11.56 1.85 1.61
N ILE A 39 -10.73 1.23 2.47
CA ILE A 39 -9.87 1.97 3.41
C ILE A 39 -8.93 2.92 2.66
N LEU A 40 -8.26 2.43 1.62
CA LEU A 40 -7.37 3.25 0.79
C LEU A 40 -8.12 4.38 0.11
N ILE A 41 -9.30 4.12 -0.46
CA ILE A 41 -10.12 5.19 -1.07
C ILE A 41 -10.43 6.28 -0.05
N ILE A 42 -10.91 5.90 1.15
CA ILE A 42 -11.27 6.87 2.19
C ILE A 42 -10.03 7.68 2.61
N LEU A 43 -8.91 7.02 2.91
CA LEU A 43 -7.68 7.70 3.34
C LEU A 43 -7.09 8.62 2.28
N GLN A 44 -7.37 8.36 0.99
CA GLN A 44 -6.93 9.21 -0.12
C GLN A 44 -7.87 10.40 -0.38
N LEU A 45 -9.07 10.44 0.21
CA LEU A 45 -9.99 11.58 0.02
C LEU A 45 -9.40 12.89 0.57
N SER A 46 -8.82 12.88 1.78
CA SER A 46 -8.22 14.10 2.36
C SER A 46 -7.04 14.62 1.52
N PRO A 47 -6.05 13.79 1.14
CA PRO A 47 -5.01 14.20 0.19
C PRO A 47 -5.55 14.73 -1.14
N LEU A 48 -6.57 14.08 -1.71
CA LEU A 48 -7.19 14.49 -2.97
C LEU A 48 -7.83 15.89 -2.88
N LEU A 49 -8.40 16.24 -1.72
CA LEU A 49 -9.03 17.54 -1.46
C LEU A 49 -8.03 18.62 -1.02
N GLY A 50 -6.74 18.30 -0.95
CA GLY A 50 -5.68 19.26 -0.62
C GLY A 50 -5.27 19.33 0.86
N HIS A 51 -5.67 18.35 1.67
CA HIS A 51 -5.39 18.32 3.11
C HIS A 51 -4.57 17.09 3.52
N ALA A 52 -3.78 17.21 4.58
CA ALA A 52 -3.07 16.06 5.15
C ALA A 52 -4.09 15.03 5.67
N ALA A 53 -3.75 13.75 5.60
CA ALA A 53 -4.58 12.71 6.19
C ALA A 53 -4.68 12.96 7.71
N PRO A 54 -5.89 13.15 8.27
CA PRO A 54 -6.06 13.39 9.69
C PRO A 54 -5.59 12.21 10.53
N THR A 55 -5.21 12.48 11.78
CA THR A 55 -4.95 11.44 12.78
C THR A 55 -6.23 10.63 13.06
N GLY A 56 -6.10 9.33 13.34
CA GLY A 56 -7.25 8.46 13.63
C GLY A 56 -7.75 7.63 12.43
N GLY A 57 -6.98 7.58 11.35
CA GLY A 57 -7.22 6.67 10.23
C GLY A 57 -8.55 6.95 9.51
N VAL A 58 -9.31 5.90 9.23
CA VAL A 58 -10.57 5.96 8.46
C VAL A 58 -11.62 6.84 9.16
N LEU A 59 -11.80 6.65 10.47
CA LEU A 59 -12.78 7.41 11.25
C LEU A 59 -12.40 8.89 11.34
N GLY A 60 -11.11 9.19 11.55
CA GLY A 60 -10.60 10.56 11.56
C GLY A 60 -10.75 11.26 10.20
N THR A 61 -10.54 10.53 9.11
CA THR A 61 -10.74 11.06 7.75
C THR A 61 -12.21 11.36 7.48
N LEU A 62 -13.12 10.49 7.95
CA LEU A 62 -14.56 10.67 7.76
C LEU A 62 -15.15 11.79 8.63
N SER A 63 -14.64 11.98 9.84
CA SER A 63 -15.07 13.08 10.72
C SER A 63 -14.56 14.44 10.24
N ALA A 64 -13.36 14.50 9.66
CA ALA A 64 -12.78 15.74 9.12
C ALA A 64 -13.28 16.09 7.70
N LEU A 65 -13.99 15.18 7.03
CA LEU A 65 -14.46 15.37 5.65
C LEU A 65 -15.30 16.64 5.44
N PRO A 66 -16.27 17.00 6.32
CA PRO A 66 -17.05 18.23 6.17
C PRO A 66 -16.19 19.49 6.13
N GLU A 67 -15.19 19.57 7.01
CA GLU A 67 -14.26 20.70 7.10
C GLU A 67 -13.26 20.71 5.93
N THR A 68 -12.84 19.52 5.49
CA THR A 68 -11.95 19.34 4.33
C THR A 68 -12.64 19.80 3.04
N ILE A 69 -13.95 19.54 2.91
CA ILE A 69 -14.76 19.99 1.77
C ILE A 69 -14.97 21.51 1.80
N SER A 70 -15.16 22.12 2.98
CA SER A 70 -15.33 23.57 3.05
C SER A 70 -14.05 24.35 2.75
N ASN A 71 -12.87 23.79 3.06
CA ASN A 71 -11.57 24.43 2.86
C ASN A 71 -10.80 23.89 1.64
N LEU A 72 -11.51 23.50 0.58
CA LEU A 72 -10.94 22.81 -0.57
C LEU A 72 -9.84 23.62 -1.29
N LYS A 73 -8.68 22.98 -1.52
CA LYS A 73 -7.63 23.55 -2.38
C LYS A 73 -7.80 23.09 -3.82
N PHE A 74 -8.32 23.97 -4.67
CA PHE A 74 -8.63 23.67 -6.07
C PHE A 74 -7.41 23.20 -6.88
N ASN A 75 -6.22 23.71 -6.57
CA ASN A 75 -4.97 23.34 -7.26
C ASN A 75 -4.63 21.85 -7.04
N GLU A 76 -4.70 21.37 -5.80
CA GLU A 76 -4.42 19.97 -5.48
C GLU A 76 -5.52 19.03 -5.99
N LEU A 77 -6.78 19.44 -5.89
CA LEU A 77 -7.90 18.70 -6.49
C LEU A 77 -7.72 18.55 -8.00
N PHE A 78 -7.33 19.62 -8.69
CA PHE A 78 -7.08 19.58 -10.13
C PHE A 78 -5.97 18.58 -10.49
N LEU A 79 -4.84 18.60 -9.77
CA LEU A 79 -3.75 17.65 -9.99
C LEU A 79 -4.16 16.20 -9.71
N GLY A 80 -4.96 15.97 -8.66
CA GLY A 80 -5.49 14.66 -8.32
C GLY A 80 -6.49 14.13 -9.37
N LEU A 81 -7.42 14.97 -9.82
CA LEU A 81 -8.35 14.64 -10.90
C LEU A 81 -7.62 14.41 -12.23
N LEU A 82 -6.59 15.19 -12.51
CA LEU A 82 -5.74 14.97 -13.69
C LEU A 82 -5.02 13.61 -13.60
N THR A 83 -4.50 13.25 -12.43
CA THR A 83 -3.86 11.94 -12.18
C THR A 83 -4.85 10.79 -12.45
N LEU A 84 -6.07 10.88 -11.92
CA LEU A 84 -7.13 9.90 -12.17
C LEU A 84 -7.54 9.88 -13.65
N GLY A 85 -7.65 11.05 -14.28
CA GLY A 85 -7.95 11.20 -15.70
C GLY A 85 -6.91 10.48 -16.56
N ILE A 86 -5.62 10.66 -16.30
CA ILE A 86 -4.57 9.92 -16.99
C ILE A 86 -4.74 8.42 -16.73
N LEU A 87 -4.92 7.98 -15.48
CA LEU A 87 -5.02 6.56 -15.16
C LEU A 87 -6.17 5.84 -15.91
N PHE A 88 -7.34 6.47 -15.98
CA PHE A 88 -8.52 5.88 -16.63
C PHE A 88 -8.54 6.03 -18.15
N PHE A 89 -8.12 7.18 -18.68
CA PHE A 89 -8.17 7.47 -20.12
C PHE A 89 -6.88 7.13 -20.88
N PHE A 90 -5.83 6.65 -20.20
CA PHE A 90 -4.58 6.27 -20.87
C PHE A 90 -4.82 5.18 -21.92
N PRO A 91 -4.36 5.36 -23.18
CA PRO A 91 -4.71 4.45 -24.26
C PRO A 91 -4.13 3.05 -24.05
N LYS A 92 -4.98 2.02 -24.21
CA LYS A 92 -4.59 0.61 -24.03
C LYS A 92 -3.40 0.19 -24.91
N LYS A 93 -3.23 0.81 -26.09
CA LYS A 93 -2.12 0.54 -27.03
C LYS A 93 -0.75 0.88 -26.42
N TYR A 94 -0.64 1.94 -25.63
CA TYR A 94 0.62 2.39 -25.05
C TYR A 94 0.92 1.73 -23.69
N ARG A 95 -0.11 1.21 -23.02
CA ARG A 95 0.01 0.54 -21.71
C ARG A 95 0.95 -0.68 -21.74
N LYS A 96 1.22 -1.27 -22.92
CA LYS A 96 2.20 -2.36 -23.10
C LYS A 96 3.65 -1.90 -22.85
N TYR A 97 3.97 -0.64 -23.15
CA TYR A 97 5.33 -0.12 -23.08
C TYR A 97 5.58 0.67 -21.80
N VAL A 98 4.58 1.45 -21.35
CA VAL A 98 4.72 2.31 -20.18
C VAL A 98 3.49 2.14 -19.27
N PRO A 99 3.68 1.84 -17.97
CA PRO A 99 2.59 1.82 -16.99
C PRO A 99 1.93 3.19 -16.89
N ALA A 100 0.59 3.22 -16.86
CA ALA A 100 -0.16 4.48 -16.78
C ALA A 100 0.17 5.28 -15.51
N GLN A 101 0.48 4.59 -14.41
CA GLN A 101 0.90 5.18 -13.14
C GLN A 101 2.19 6.00 -13.29
N LEU A 102 3.17 5.48 -14.06
CA LEU A 102 4.43 6.17 -14.30
C LEU A 102 4.21 7.41 -15.17
N VAL A 103 3.37 7.31 -16.19
CA VAL A 103 3.00 8.45 -17.05
C VAL A 103 2.32 9.54 -16.23
N ALA A 104 1.35 9.16 -15.39
CA ALA A 104 0.65 10.09 -14.52
C ALA A 104 1.63 10.80 -13.58
N LEU A 105 2.51 10.05 -12.92
CA LEU A 105 3.53 10.59 -12.02
C LEU A 105 4.39 11.65 -12.73
N VAL A 106 4.99 11.31 -13.87
CA VAL A 106 5.90 12.23 -14.59
C VAL A 106 5.15 13.43 -15.16
N ALA A 107 4.03 13.21 -15.84
CA ALA A 107 3.27 14.28 -16.49
C ALA A 107 2.71 15.28 -15.48
N VAL A 108 2.11 14.78 -14.39
CA VAL A 108 1.52 15.64 -13.35
C VAL A 108 2.61 16.37 -12.57
N THR A 109 3.77 15.74 -12.32
CA THR A 109 4.91 16.42 -11.67
C THR A 109 5.47 17.53 -12.55
N LEU A 110 5.66 17.29 -13.84
CA LEU A 110 6.13 18.33 -14.77
C LEU A 110 5.15 19.50 -14.86
N LEU A 111 3.86 19.20 -14.98
CA LEU A 111 2.81 20.22 -15.00
C LEU A 111 2.75 21.00 -13.67
N SER A 112 2.91 20.30 -12.56
CA SER A 112 2.96 20.88 -11.22
C SER A 112 4.11 21.88 -11.03
N VAL A 113 5.28 21.60 -11.61
CA VAL A 113 6.45 22.49 -11.56
C VAL A 113 6.31 23.68 -12.52
N MET A 114 5.63 23.51 -13.65
CA MET A 114 5.46 24.56 -14.66
C MET A 114 4.34 25.57 -14.32
N LEU A 115 3.26 25.11 -13.67
CA LEU A 115 2.05 25.92 -13.46
C LEU A 115 1.88 26.46 -12.04
N PHE A 116 2.52 25.88 -11.03
CA PHE A 116 2.30 26.24 -9.62
C PHE A 116 3.61 26.54 -8.90
N ASP A 117 3.57 27.53 -8.02
CA ASP A 117 4.67 27.84 -7.11
C ASP A 117 4.69 26.87 -5.91
N THR A 118 5.81 26.85 -5.19
CA THR A 118 6.05 25.91 -4.08
C THR A 118 5.09 26.06 -2.90
N GLU A 119 4.46 27.23 -2.73
CA GLU A 119 3.57 27.50 -1.58
C GLU A 119 2.12 27.02 -1.80
N ASP A 120 1.72 26.85 -3.06
CA ASP A 120 0.32 26.56 -3.43
C ASP A 120 -0.05 25.08 -3.27
N ILE A 121 0.95 24.19 -3.25
CA ILE A 121 0.75 22.75 -3.34
C ILE A 121 1.73 21.98 -2.46
N ARG A 122 1.25 20.92 -1.82
CA ARG A 122 2.09 20.00 -1.04
C ARG A 122 2.94 19.15 -1.98
N ARG A 123 4.26 19.35 -1.92
CA ARG A 123 5.24 18.53 -2.67
C ARG A 123 5.90 17.53 -1.74
N ILE A 124 6.27 16.37 -2.30
CA ILE A 124 7.19 15.46 -1.63
C ILE A 124 8.54 16.17 -1.53
N GLY A 125 9.10 16.22 -0.32
CA GLY A 125 10.39 16.87 -0.05
C GLY A 125 11.57 16.13 -0.66
N GLU A 126 12.78 16.57 -0.30
CA GLU A 126 14.01 15.93 -0.76
C GLU A 126 14.11 14.48 -0.28
N ILE A 127 14.45 13.58 -1.19
CA ILE A 127 14.72 12.18 -0.88
C ILE A 127 16.22 12.07 -0.56
N PRO A 128 16.61 11.65 0.65
CA PRO A 128 18.02 11.57 1.03
C PRO A 128 18.76 10.60 0.10
N ALA A 129 19.87 11.07 -0.47
CA ALA A 129 20.74 10.25 -1.31
C ALA A 129 21.71 9.45 -0.43
N GLY A 130 21.70 8.12 -0.55
CA GLY A 130 22.63 7.24 0.15
C GLY A 130 21.97 5.97 0.68
N LEU A 131 22.76 5.15 1.40
CA LEU A 131 22.23 4.01 2.13
C LEU A 131 21.55 4.50 3.42
N PRO A 132 20.36 3.97 3.78
CA PRO A 132 19.75 4.28 5.06
C PRO A 132 20.65 3.79 6.20
N SER A 133 20.73 4.55 7.28
CA SER A 133 21.42 4.10 8.48
C SER A 133 20.75 2.85 9.04
N LEU A 134 21.53 1.84 9.43
CA LEU A 134 21.00 0.67 10.11
C LEU A 134 20.41 1.09 11.46
N VAL A 135 19.08 0.97 11.59
CA VAL A 135 18.35 1.25 12.83
C VAL A 135 18.05 -0.09 13.51
N ALA A 136 18.58 -0.29 14.72
CA ALA A 136 18.23 -1.45 15.53
C ALA A 136 16.77 -1.34 16.01
N PRO A 137 16.00 -2.45 16.02
CA PRO A 137 14.62 -2.43 16.50
C PRO A 137 14.60 -2.08 17.99
N HIS A 138 13.84 -1.06 18.36
CA HIS A 138 13.51 -0.79 19.75
C HIS A 138 12.36 -1.72 20.17
N ILE A 139 12.53 -2.44 21.28
CA ILE A 139 11.48 -3.25 21.89
C ILE A 139 10.98 -2.47 23.10
N ASP A 140 9.75 -1.97 23.01
CA ASP A 140 9.08 -1.31 24.11
C ASP A 140 8.36 -2.37 24.97
N PRO A 141 8.73 -2.56 26.26
CA PRO A 141 8.07 -3.53 27.13
C PRO A 141 6.57 -3.27 27.31
N ASP A 142 6.16 -2.00 27.29
CA ASP A 142 4.76 -1.62 27.57
C ASP A 142 3.84 -1.96 26.39
N MET A 143 4.37 -1.88 25.16
CA MET A 143 3.65 -2.21 23.93
C MET A 143 3.93 -3.63 23.43
N PHE A 144 4.72 -4.43 24.16
CA PHE A 144 5.22 -5.71 23.65
C PHE A 144 4.11 -6.65 23.17
N VAL A 145 3.02 -6.77 23.94
CA VAL A 145 1.88 -7.63 23.60
C VAL A 145 1.18 -7.14 22.32
N GLU A 146 0.93 -5.83 22.21
CA GLU A 146 0.31 -5.23 21.01
C GLU A 146 1.19 -5.47 19.78
N MET A 147 2.50 -5.23 19.92
CA MET A 147 3.45 -5.43 18.83
C MET A 147 3.50 -6.89 18.36
N VAL A 148 3.35 -7.86 19.26
CA VAL A 148 3.29 -9.30 18.93
C VAL A 148 2.00 -9.64 18.20
N ILE A 149 0.85 -9.13 18.65
CA ILE A 149 -0.44 -9.34 17.98
C ILE A 149 -0.41 -8.73 16.58
N ASP A 150 0.06 -7.49 16.45
CA ASP A 150 0.18 -6.80 15.16
C ASP A 150 1.14 -7.55 14.22
N ALA A 151 2.25 -8.08 14.75
CA ALA A 151 3.20 -8.86 13.97
C ALA A 151 2.60 -10.19 13.49
N LEU A 152 1.80 -10.85 14.33
CA LEU A 152 1.09 -12.08 13.96
C LEU A 152 0.08 -11.82 12.83
N VAL A 153 -0.71 -10.75 12.95
CA VAL A 153 -1.70 -10.35 11.95
C VAL A 153 -1.01 -9.96 10.65
N LEU A 154 0.00 -9.10 10.70
CA LEU A 154 0.77 -8.66 9.54
C LEU A 154 1.51 -9.83 8.87
N GLY A 155 2.13 -10.70 9.66
CA GLY A 155 2.85 -11.86 9.16
C GLY A 155 1.92 -12.87 8.48
N THR A 156 0.77 -13.16 9.10
CA THR A 156 -0.26 -14.03 8.50
C THR A 156 -0.80 -13.44 7.20
N LEU A 157 -1.08 -12.13 7.19
CA LEU A 157 -1.52 -11.42 5.99
C LEU A 157 -0.48 -11.53 4.86
N GLY A 158 0.80 -11.31 5.16
CA GLY A 158 1.87 -11.44 4.17
C GLY A 158 2.03 -12.88 3.66
N CYS A 159 1.81 -13.90 4.51
CA CYS A 159 1.78 -15.30 4.07
C CYS A 159 0.68 -15.54 3.02
N ILE A 160 -0.52 -15.01 3.30
CA ILE A 160 -1.70 -15.17 2.45
C ILE A 160 -1.45 -14.51 1.09
N ASP A 161 -1.05 -13.24 1.08
CA ASP A 161 -0.87 -12.47 -0.14
C ASP A 161 0.18 -13.10 -1.07
N THR A 162 1.29 -13.52 -0.47
CA THR A 162 2.39 -14.16 -1.21
C THR A 162 1.97 -15.49 -1.80
N LEU A 163 1.34 -16.37 -1.00
CA LEU A 163 0.97 -17.70 -1.47
C LEU A 163 -0.16 -17.67 -2.50
N LEU A 164 -1.10 -16.73 -2.38
CA LEU A 164 -2.10 -16.52 -3.43
C LEU A 164 -1.48 -16.00 -4.73
N THR A 165 -0.49 -15.10 -4.61
CA THR A 165 0.28 -14.63 -5.77
C THR A 165 1.04 -15.80 -6.42
N ALA A 166 1.62 -16.70 -5.62
CA ALA A 166 2.27 -17.90 -6.11
C ALA A 166 1.30 -18.85 -6.81
N VAL A 167 0.10 -19.08 -6.26
CA VAL A 167 -0.95 -19.90 -6.89
C VAL A 167 -1.40 -19.31 -8.24
N ILE A 168 -1.51 -17.98 -8.34
CA ILE A 168 -1.80 -17.32 -9.62
C ILE A 168 -0.64 -17.53 -10.59
N GLY A 169 0.61 -17.36 -10.14
CA GLY A 169 1.81 -17.62 -10.94
C GLY A 169 1.88 -19.06 -11.46
N ASP A 170 1.59 -20.03 -10.62
CA ASP A 170 1.51 -21.46 -10.94
C ASP A 170 0.44 -21.73 -12.01
N SER A 171 -0.74 -21.09 -11.88
CA SER A 171 -1.82 -21.23 -12.86
C SER A 171 -1.47 -20.72 -14.25
N LEU A 172 -0.68 -19.64 -14.32
CA LEU A 172 -0.22 -19.03 -15.58
C LEU A 172 0.96 -19.79 -16.19
N THR A 173 1.88 -20.29 -15.37
CA THR A 173 3.12 -20.94 -15.83
C THR A 173 3.03 -22.45 -15.93
N ARG A 174 1.97 -23.06 -15.39
CA ARG A 174 1.77 -24.53 -15.29
C ARG A 174 2.90 -25.23 -14.53
N LYS A 175 3.46 -24.56 -13.52
CA LYS A 175 4.47 -25.09 -12.60
C LYS A 175 3.92 -25.09 -11.17
N GLU A 176 4.63 -25.76 -10.26
CA GLU A 176 4.30 -25.76 -8.84
C GLU A 176 5.38 -25.02 -8.05
N HIS A 177 4.96 -24.18 -7.11
CA HIS A 177 5.84 -23.57 -6.12
C HIS A 177 5.98 -24.42 -4.85
N ASP A 178 7.02 -24.15 -4.06
CA ASP A 178 7.17 -24.67 -2.70
C ASP A 178 6.72 -23.59 -1.70
N SER A 179 5.56 -23.79 -1.09
CA SER A 179 4.97 -22.83 -0.14
C SER A 179 5.84 -22.59 1.10
N ASP A 180 6.56 -23.61 1.58
CA ASP A 180 7.41 -23.49 2.77
C ASP A 180 8.72 -22.76 2.45
N LYS A 181 9.21 -22.89 1.21
CA LYS A 181 10.33 -22.07 0.73
C LYS A 181 9.93 -20.61 0.55
N GLU A 182 8.72 -20.36 0.05
CA GLU A 182 8.18 -19.02 -0.11
C GLU A 182 8.08 -18.30 1.25
N LEU A 183 7.50 -18.96 2.27
CA LEU A 183 7.38 -18.38 3.61
C LEU A 183 8.71 -18.11 4.32
N ARG A 184 9.78 -18.85 3.98
CA ARG A 184 11.13 -18.59 4.52
C ARG A 184 11.85 -17.45 3.80
N GLY A 185 11.44 -17.15 2.56
CA GLY A 185 12.04 -16.10 1.73
C GLY A 185 11.42 -14.72 1.95
N GLN A 186 10.15 -14.68 2.36
CA GLN A 186 9.44 -13.47 2.79
C GLN A 186 9.94 -13.01 4.17
#